data_AF-A0A2G9TX07-F1
#
_entry.id   AF-A0A2G9TX07-F1
#
_cell.length_a   1.000
_cell.length_b   1.000
_cell.length_c   1.000
_cell.angle_alpha   90.00
_cell.angle_beta   90.00
_cell.angle_gamma   90.00
#
_symmetry.space_group_name_H-M   'P 1'
#
loop_
_entity.id
_entity.type
_entity.pdbx_description
1 polymer ?
#
loop_
_entity_poly.entity_id
_entity_poly.type
_entity_poly.pdbx_seq_one_letter_code
_entity_poly.pdbx_strand_id
1 'polypeptide(L)'
;MVFSFGTSALNESELLQIVNDNFDLRPGMIIRELQLKRPIYEPTAENGHFGHKSFPWEQPKQLKISPELLKKAHEPARSEDVGAIAH
;
A
#
# COMPACT_ATOMS: atom_id res chain seq x y z
N MET A 1 -1.70 10.53 0.96
CA MET A 1 -0.27 10.73 1.26
C MET A 1 0.39 9.37 1.37
N VAL A 2 1.48 9.17 0.65
CA VAL A 2 2.24 7.91 0.59
C VAL A 2 3.73 8.24 0.68
N PHE A 3 4.39 7.81 1.75
CA PHE A 3 5.81 8.07 1.97
C PHE A 3 6.65 6.83 1.64
N SER A 4 7.64 7.00 0.76
CA SER A 4 8.59 5.95 0.39
C SER A 4 9.93 6.05 1.14
N PHE A 5 10.12 7.06 2.00
CA PHE A 5 11.38 7.30 2.72
C PHE A 5 12.62 7.32 1.80
N GLY A 6 12.48 7.89 0.59
CA GLY A 6 13.58 8.01 -0.37
C GLY A 6 13.96 6.69 -1.07
N THR A 7 13.14 5.65 -0.95
CA THR A 7 13.41 4.33 -1.58
C THR A 7 12.74 4.15 -2.94
N SER A 8 11.89 5.09 -3.36
CA SER A 8 11.19 5.03 -4.65
C SER A 8 11.74 6.05 -5.65
N ALA A 9 11.72 5.70 -6.93
CA ALA A 9 11.88 6.63 -8.03
C ALA A 9 10.62 7.47 -8.32
N LEU A 10 9.46 6.98 -7.87
CA LEU A 10 8.19 7.68 -7.97
C LEU A 10 8.06 8.70 -6.84
N ASN A 11 7.49 9.85 -7.15
CA ASN A 11 7.16 10.85 -6.13
C ASN A 11 5.87 10.46 -5.38
N GLU A 12 5.59 11.16 -4.27
CA GLU A 12 4.40 10.90 -3.45
C GLU A 12 3.09 10.95 -4.25
N SER A 13 2.94 11.92 -5.16
CA SER A 13 1.72 12.09 -5.94
C SER A 13 1.49 10.91 -6.88
N GLU A 14 2.53 10.41 -7.52
CA GLU A 14 2.49 9.23 -8.39
C GLU A 14 2.16 7.95 -7.59
N LEU A 15 2.77 7.77 -6.42
CA LEU A 15 2.45 6.65 -5.53
C LEU A 15 1.02 6.72 -5.03
N LEU A 16 0.55 7.91 -4.64
CA LEU A 16 -0.82 8.14 -4.23
C LEU A 16 -1.81 7.88 -5.36
N GLN A 17 -1.47 8.25 -6.60
CA GLN A 17 -2.27 7.95 -7.78
C GLN A 17 -2.43 6.44 -7.97
N ILE A 18 -1.32 5.68 -7.89
CA ILE A 18 -1.37 4.21 -7.98
C ILE A 18 -2.27 3.61 -6.90
N VAL A 19 -2.21 4.12 -5.65
CA VAL A 19 -3.09 3.66 -4.58
C VAL A 19 -4.56 3.94 -4.93
N ASN A 20 -4.89 5.17 -5.34
CA ASN A 20 -6.26 5.56 -5.65
C ASN A 20 -6.86 4.76 -6.82
N ASP A 21 -6.04 4.43 -7.82
CA ASP A 21 -6.48 3.66 -9.00
C ASP A 21 -6.74 2.18 -8.69
N ASN A 22 -6.18 1.66 -7.60
CA ASN A 22 -6.22 0.23 -7.27
C ASN A 22 -7.05 -0.11 -6.05
N PHE A 23 -7.30 0.84 -5.14
CA PHE A 23 -8.00 0.60 -3.89
C PHE A 23 -9.21 1.51 -3.74
N ASP A 24 -10.40 0.90 -3.63
CA ASP A 24 -11.61 1.61 -3.22
C ASP A 24 -11.67 1.66 -1.69
N LEU A 25 -11.16 2.76 -1.13
CA LEU A 25 -11.00 2.93 0.32
C LEU A 25 -12.30 3.32 1.04
N ARG A 26 -13.45 3.31 0.35
CA ARG A 26 -14.75 3.54 1.03
C ARG A 26 -15.01 2.39 2.01
N PRO A 27 -15.48 2.66 3.25
CA PRO A 27 -15.63 1.62 4.27
C PRO A 27 -16.42 0.37 3.83
N GLY A 28 -17.51 0.57 3.08
CA GLY A 28 -18.32 -0.52 2.56
C GLY A 28 -17.59 -1.39 1.53
N MET A 29 -16.68 -0.80 0.75
CA MET A 29 -15.88 -1.51 -0.25
C MET A 29 -14.72 -2.26 0.41
N ILE A 30 -14.08 -1.69 1.44
CA ILE A 30 -13.08 -2.41 2.26
C ILE A 30 -13.69 -3.67 2.88
N ILE A 31 -14.87 -3.54 3.52
CA ILE A 31 -15.57 -4.68 4.12
C ILE A 31 -15.86 -5.77 3.09
N ARG A 32 -16.24 -5.36 1.87
CA ARG A 32 -16.56 -6.28 0.77
C ARG A 32 -15.32 -6.96 0.20
N GLU A 33 -14.29 -6.20 -0.17
CA GLU A 33 -13.07 -6.75 -0.80
C GLU A 33 -12.33 -7.70 0.15
N LEU A 34 -12.24 -7.34 1.44
CA LEU A 34 -11.57 -8.16 2.46
C LEU A 34 -12.50 -9.20 3.12
N GLN A 35 -13.78 -9.22 2.76
CA GLN A 35 -14.80 -10.13 3.32
C GLN A 35 -14.84 -10.12 4.86
N LEU A 36 -14.88 -8.91 5.45
CA LEU A 36 -14.72 -8.68 6.89
C LEU A 36 -15.95 -9.07 7.75
N LYS A 37 -17.07 -9.47 7.15
CA LYS A 37 -18.26 -9.92 7.91
C LYS A 37 -18.17 -11.36 8.41
N ARG A 38 -17.07 -12.07 8.11
CA ARG A 38 -16.83 -13.45 8.56
C ARG A 38 -16.24 -13.47 9.97
N PRO A 39 -16.41 -14.56 10.76
CA PRO A 39 -15.81 -14.68 12.09
C PRO A 39 -14.32 -15.02 11.99
N ILE A 40 -13.49 -14.05 11.58
CA ILE A 40 -12.04 -14.21 11.38
C ILE A 40 -11.19 -13.48 12.42
N TYR A 41 -11.82 -12.93 13.47
CA TYR A 41 -11.17 -11.99 14.39
C TYR A 41 -10.52 -12.66 15.60
N GLU A 42 -10.94 -13.86 15.99
CA GLU A 42 -10.37 -14.57 17.15
C GLU A 42 -8.85 -14.77 17.01
N PRO A 43 -8.31 -15.25 15.86
CA PRO A 43 -6.86 -15.40 15.70
C PRO A 43 -6.09 -14.07 15.68
N THR A 44 -6.76 -12.93 15.53
CA THR A 44 -6.10 -11.62 15.52
C THR A 44 -5.76 -11.12 16.94
N ALA A 45 -6.33 -11.76 17.97
CA ALA A 45 -6.11 -11.40 19.37
C ALA A 45 -4.80 -11.98 19.95
N GLU A 46 -4.09 -12.81 19.18
CA GLU A 46 -2.82 -13.41 19.56
C GLU A 46 -1.73 -12.99 18.57
N ASN A 47 -0.52 -12.71 19.05
CA ASN A 47 0.67 -12.45 18.22
C ASN A 47 0.55 -11.29 17.21
N GLY A 48 -0.47 -10.44 17.33
CA GLY A 48 -0.68 -9.23 16.53
C GLY A 48 -1.59 -9.41 15.30
N HIS A 49 -2.03 -8.29 14.74
CA HIS A 49 -2.99 -8.28 13.62
C HIS A 49 -2.36 -8.45 12.23
N PHE A 50 -1.03 -8.37 12.13
CA PHE A 50 -0.28 -8.36 10.87
C PHE A 50 0.76 -9.48 10.82
N GLY A 51 1.18 -9.86 9.61
CA GLY A 51 2.15 -10.93 9.34
C GLY A 51 1.55 -12.34 9.29
N HIS A 52 0.26 -12.49 9.60
CA HIS A 52 -0.42 -13.78 9.55
C HIS A 52 -1.05 -14.04 8.17
N LYS A 53 -0.41 -14.88 7.35
CA LYS A 53 -0.77 -15.10 5.94
C LYS A 53 -2.23 -15.44 5.66
N SER A 54 -2.99 -16.01 6.61
CA SER A 54 -4.41 -16.31 6.41
C SER A 54 -5.34 -15.10 6.48
N PHE A 55 -4.87 -13.94 6.95
CA PHE A 55 -5.69 -12.74 7.03
C PHE A 55 -5.89 -12.12 5.64
N PRO A 56 -7.10 -11.63 5.34
CA PRO A 56 -7.41 -11.15 3.99
C PRO A 56 -6.59 -9.91 3.60
N TRP A 57 -6.19 -9.07 4.57
CA TRP A 57 -5.34 -7.90 4.32
C TRP A 57 -3.85 -8.24 4.12
N GLU A 58 -3.44 -9.47 4.42
CA GLU A 58 -2.08 -9.97 4.20
C GLU A 58 -1.88 -10.52 2.77
N GLN A 59 -2.92 -10.51 1.94
CA GLN A 59 -2.88 -10.94 0.55
C GLN A 59 -2.64 -9.73 -0.37
N PRO A 60 -1.42 -9.54 -0.92
CA PRO A 60 -1.13 -8.36 -1.73
C PRO A 60 -1.97 -8.33 -3.01
N LYS A 61 -2.54 -7.17 -3.31
CA LYS A 61 -3.27 -6.93 -4.55
C LYS A 61 -2.27 -6.73 -5.69
N GLN A 62 -2.52 -7.38 -6.82
CA GLN A 62 -1.81 -7.06 -8.05
C GLN A 62 -2.21 -5.67 -8.52
N LEU A 63 -1.25 -4.75 -8.61
CA LEU A 63 -1.48 -3.36 -8.97
C LEU A 63 -1.53 -3.19 -10.48
N LYS A 64 -2.51 -2.44 -10.96
CA LYS A 64 -2.54 -1.88 -12.31
C LYS A 64 -1.73 -0.60 -12.29
N ILE A 65 -0.61 -0.60 -13.01
CA ILE A 65 0.31 0.54 -13.11
C ILE A 65 0.45 0.85 -14.59
N SER A 66 0.39 2.14 -14.94
CA SER A 66 0.60 2.56 -16.34
C SER A 66 2.01 2.19 -16.81
N PRO A 67 2.22 1.90 -18.10
CA PRO A 67 3.55 1.56 -18.62
C PRO A 67 4.62 2.59 -18.27
N GLU A 68 4.26 3.87 -18.27
CA GLU A 68 5.20 4.96 -17.97
C GLU A 68 5.58 5.02 -16.50
N LEU A 69 4.61 4.87 -15.58
CA LEU A 69 4.91 4.79 -14.15
C LEU A 69 5.67 3.51 -13.81
N LEU A 70 5.37 2.41 -14.51
CA LEU A 70 6.07 1.15 -14.31
C LEU A 70 7.52 1.27 -14.79
N LYS A 71 7.78 1.87 -15.96
CA LYS A 71 9.14 2.14 -16.44
C LYS A 71 9.91 3.00 -15.44
N LYS A 72 9.30 4.11 -14.98
CA LYS A 72 9.90 5.01 -14.00
C LYS A 72 10.17 4.33 -12.66
N ALA A 73 9.30 3.42 -12.20
CA ALA A 73 9.48 2.70 -10.94
C ALA A 73 10.74 1.80 -10.92
N HIS A 74 11.29 1.44 -12.08
CA HIS A 74 12.53 0.66 -12.19
C HIS A 74 13.80 1.54 -12.25
N GLU A 75 13.66 2.87 -12.28
CA GLU A 75 14.78 3.80 -12.19
C GLU A 75 15.31 3.84 -10.73
N PRO A 76 16.56 4.27 -10.50
CA PRO A 76 17.07 4.47 -9.14
C PRO A 76 16.23 5.51 -8.38
N ALA A 77 16.16 5.34 -7.06
CA ALA A 77 15.41 6.25 -6.21
C ALA A 77 15.92 7.70 -6.33
N ARG A 78 15.00 8.67 -6.24
CA ARG A 78 15.36 10.08 -6.37
C ARG A 78 16.25 10.49 -5.20
N SER A 79 17.39 11.13 -5.50
CA SER A 79 18.37 11.56 -4.51
C SER A 79 17.98 12.80 -3.69
N GLU A 80 16.73 13.30 -3.79
CA GLU A 80 16.38 14.67 -3.37
C GLU A 80 15.68 14.80 -1.99
N ASP A 81 15.29 13.71 -1.31
CA ASP A 81 14.47 13.81 -0.08
C ASP A 81 15.23 13.51 1.24
N VAL A 82 16.54 13.77 1.30
CA VAL A 82 17.32 13.65 2.57
C VAL A 82 17.14 14.90 3.47
N GLY A 83 16.40 15.92 3.01
CA GLY A 83 16.32 17.24 3.67
C GLY A 83 15.24 17.43 4.74
N ALA A 84 14.33 16.48 4.98
CA ALA A 84 13.12 16.73 5.79
C ALA A 84 13.06 16.06 7.17
N ILE A 85 14.11 15.34 7.61
CA ILE A 85 14.13 14.65 8.92
C ILE A 85 14.96 15.40 9.98
N ALA A 86 15.23 16.69 9.75
CA ALA A 86 15.79 17.57 10.78
C ALA A 86 14.68 18.50 11.27
N HIS A 87 13.92 18.07 12.29
CA HIS A 87 13.37 18.90 13.38
C HIS A 87 12.68 18.02 14.42
#